data_AF-A0A918RKU4-F1
#
_entry.id   AF-A0A918RKU4-F1
#
_cell.length_a   1.000
_cell.length_b   1.000
_cell.length_c   1.000
_cell.angle_alpha   90.00
_cell.angle_beta   90.00
_cell.angle_gamma   90.00
#
_symmetry.space_group_name_H-M   'P 1'
#
loop_
_entity.id
_entity.type
_entity.pdbx_description
1 polymer ?
#
loop_
_entity_poly.entity_id
_entity_poly.type
_entity_poly.pdbx_seq_one_letter_code
_entity_poly.pdbx_strand_id
1 'polypeptide(L)'
;MLALRLFLIIGWTVLLAYTSFTVGKEGINLFPAFFGAMASGSWQGQFNLDFMLMLMLSALWTGWRNGWSVSGSLLAIVAFFGGAAFLMVYLLVLLHREQGDMRRVLLGVRASA
;
A
#
# COMPACT_ATOMS: atom_id res chain seq x y z
N MET A 1 9.66 3.09 17.45
CA MET A 1 8.48 3.76 16.87
C MET A 1 8.81 5.00 16.05
N LEU A 2 9.68 5.90 16.53
CA LEU A 2 10.09 7.10 15.77
C LEU A 2 10.70 6.77 14.40
N ALA A 3 11.68 5.85 14.35
CA ALA A 3 12.34 5.44 13.11
C ALA A 3 11.36 4.95 12.04
N LEU A 4 10.39 4.09 12.42
CA LEU A 4 9.34 3.62 11.52
C LEU A 4 8.50 4.80 11.01
N ARG A 5 8.04 5.70 11.88
CA ARG A 5 7.26 6.88 11.46
C ARG A 5 8.03 7.76 10.49
N LEU A 6 9.32 8.01 10.75
CA LEU A 6 10.18 8.78 9.86
C LEU A 6 10.33 8.10 8.50
N PHE A 7 10.57 6.79 8.49
CA PHE A 7 10.63 6.02 7.25
C PHE A 7 9.32 6.14 6.44
N LEU A 8 8.16 5.96 7.09
CA LEU A 8 6.87 6.05 6.39
C LEU A 8 6.63 7.45 5.81
N ILE A 9 6.99 8.52 6.54
CA ILE A 9 6.83 9.90 6.06
C ILE A 9 7.78 10.20 4.89
N ILE A 10 9.07 9.87 5.06
CA ILE A 10 10.10 10.14 4.05
C ILE A 10 9.83 9.30 2.80
N GLY A 11 9.61 7.99 2.96
CA GLY A 11 9.31 7.07 1.87
C GLY A 11 8.06 7.47 1.10
N TRP A 12 7.00 7.90 1.80
CA TRP A 12 5.79 8.40 1.15
C TRP A 12 6.05 9.67 0.35
N THR A 13 6.80 10.62 0.92
CA THR A 13 7.15 11.88 0.25
C THR A 13 7.98 11.64 -1.01
N VAL A 14 9.00 10.77 -0.92
CA VAL A 14 9.83 10.38 -2.06
C VAL A 14 9.00 9.70 -3.14
N LEU A 15 8.12 8.78 -2.76
CA LEU A 15 7.25 8.08 -3.70
C LEU A 15 6.34 9.06 -4.44
N LEU A 16 5.67 9.99 -3.75
CA LEU A 16 4.82 10.98 -4.40
C LEU A 16 5.58 11.90 -5.35
N ALA A 17 6.78 12.34 -4.96
CA ALA A 17 7.63 13.16 -5.82
C ALA A 17 8.01 12.39 -7.09
N TYR A 18 8.43 11.13 -6.95
CA TYR A 18 8.82 10.29 -8.09
C TYR A 18 7.63 9.93 -8.99
N THR A 19 6.46 9.64 -8.40
CA THR A 19 5.22 9.44 -9.15
C THR A 19 4.84 10.69 -9.94
N SER A 20 4.90 11.87 -9.32
CA SER A 20 4.57 13.14 -10.00
C SER A 20 5.53 13.42 -11.15
N PHE A 21 6.83 13.19 -10.95
CA PHE A 21 7.84 13.28 -12.00
C PHE A 21 7.54 12.31 -13.16
N THR A 22 7.21 11.06 -12.84
CA THR A 22 6.91 10.03 -13.85
C THR A 22 5.64 10.36 -14.63
N VAL A 23 4.59 10.85 -13.97
CA VAL A 23 3.36 11.32 -14.63
C VAL A 23 3.64 12.51 -15.54
N GLY A 24 4.49 13.45 -15.12
CA GLY A 24 4.91 14.57 -15.97
C GLY A 24 5.67 14.15 -17.24
N LYS A 25 6.39 13.02 -17.18
CA LYS A 25 7.19 12.50 -18.30
C LYS A 25 6.40 11.55 -19.21
N GLU A 26 5.63 10.64 -18.63
CA GLU A 26 5.01 9.49 -19.33
C GLU A 26 3.48 9.61 -19.41
N GLY A 27 2.89 10.65 -18.80
CA GLY A 27 1.43 10.78 -18.63
C GLY A 27 0.86 9.84 -17.58
N ILE A 28 -0.47 9.84 -17.42
CA ILE A 28 -1.19 8.92 -16.52
C ILE A 28 -1.41 7.58 -17.24
N ASN A 29 -0.32 6.86 -17.50
CA ASN A 29 -0.31 5.61 -18.27
C ASN A 29 0.07 4.38 -17.43
N LEU A 30 -0.20 4.42 -16.12
CA LEU A 30 0.20 3.38 -15.17
C LEU A 30 -0.26 1.99 -15.60
N PHE A 31 -1.56 1.80 -15.86
CA PHE A 31 -2.09 0.46 -16.15
C PHE A 31 -1.59 -0.11 -17.48
N PRO A 32 -1.61 0.62 -18.61
CA PRO A 32 -1.02 0.12 -19.86
C PRO A 32 0.45 -0.26 -19.70
N ALA A 33 1.27 0.57 -19.03
CA ALA A 33 2.67 0.28 -18.79
C ALA A 33 2.86 -0.95 -17.89
N PHE A 34 2.05 -1.07 -16.84
CA PHE A 34 2.15 -2.14 -15.86
C PHE A 34 1.79 -3.51 -16.45
N PHE A 35 0.62 -3.61 -17.08
CA PHE A 35 0.14 -4.85 -17.69
C PHE A 35 0.84 -5.19 -19.00
N GLY A 36 1.26 -4.18 -19.78
CA GLY A 36 2.05 -4.39 -20.99
C GLY A 36 3.39 -5.06 -20.69
N ALA A 37 4.09 -4.65 -19.64
CA ALA A 37 5.33 -5.29 -19.21
C ALA A 37 5.12 -6.75 -18.75
N MET A 38 4.01 -7.05 -18.06
CA MET A 38 3.66 -8.43 -17.68
C MET A 38 3.39 -9.31 -18.90
N ALA A 39 2.61 -8.81 -19.85
CA ALA A 39 2.31 -9.52 -21.09
C ALA A 39 3.57 -9.79 -21.94
N SER A 40 4.60 -8.95 -21.80
CA SER A 40 5.85 -9.11 -22.56
C SER A 40 6.76 -10.23 -22.04
N GLY A 41 6.47 -10.83 -20.87
CA GLY A 41 7.32 -11.86 -20.27
C GLY A 41 8.73 -11.40 -19.89
N SER A 42 8.93 -10.09 -19.68
CA SER A 42 10.23 -9.52 -19.33
C SER A 42 10.51 -9.57 -17.81
N TRP A 43 11.74 -9.28 -17.40
CA TRP A 43 12.06 -9.07 -15.98
C TRP A 43 11.23 -7.96 -15.34
N GLN A 44 10.89 -6.90 -16.09
CA GLN A 44 9.97 -5.86 -15.62
C GLN A 44 8.56 -6.42 -15.41
N GLY A 45 8.11 -7.30 -16.31
CA GLY A 45 6.86 -8.03 -16.16
C GLY A 45 6.85 -8.92 -14.91
N GLN A 46 7.92 -9.66 -14.66
CA GLN A 46 8.04 -10.49 -13.47
C GLN A 46 7.98 -9.63 -12.19
N PHE A 47 8.69 -8.50 -12.15
CA PHE A 47 8.64 -7.56 -11.02
C PHE A 47 7.23 -6.98 -10.81
N ASN A 48 6.53 -6.62 -11.89
CA ASN A 48 5.16 -6.14 -11.79
C ASN A 48 4.21 -7.22 -11.26
N LEU A 49 4.36 -8.48 -11.68
CA LEU A 49 3.55 -9.58 -11.15
C LEU A 49 3.81 -9.78 -9.65
N ASP A 50 5.07 -9.81 -9.24
CA ASP A 50 5.46 -9.89 -7.82
C ASP A 50 4.87 -8.73 -7.00
N PHE A 51 5.00 -7.51 -7.51
CA PHE A 51 4.41 -6.33 -6.88
C PHE A 51 2.88 -6.43 -6.80
N MET A 52 2.19 -6.91 -7.84
CA MET A 52 0.74 -7.10 -7.82
C MET A 52 0.33 -8.10 -6.73
N LEU A 53 1.07 -9.19 -6.54
CA LEU A 53 0.82 -10.13 -5.45
C LEU A 53 1.01 -9.47 -4.08
N MET A 54 2.00 -8.60 -3.93
CA MET A 54 2.15 -7.77 -2.73
C MET A 54 0.98 -6.80 -2.51
N LEU A 55 0.44 -6.20 -3.57
CA LEU A 55 -0.79 -5.38 -3.50
C LEU A 55 -2.00 -6.20 -3.05
N MET A 56 -2.16 -7.41 -3.58
CA MET A 56 -3.23 -8.33 -3.18
C MET A 56 -3.10 -8.71 -1.71
N LEU A 57 -1.90 -9.05 -1.24
CA LEU A 57 -1.64 -9.34 0.17
C LEU A 57 -1.94 -8.13 1.05
N SER A 58 -1.55 -6.92 0.63
CA SER A 58 -1.87 -5.68 1.35
C SER A 58 -3.37 -5.44 1.47
N ALA A 59 -4.12 -5.66 0.39
CA ALA A 59 -5.57 -5.54 0.36
C ALA A 59 -6.25 -6.58 1.26
N LEU A 60 -5.85 -7.84 1.17
CA LEU A 60 -6.38 -8.93 1.99
C LEU A 60 -6.09 -8.70 3.48
N TRP A 61 -4.87 -8.29 3.82
CA TRP A 61 -4.51 -7.93 5.20
C TRP A 61 -5.33 -6.75 5.69
N THR A 62 -5.47 -5.70 4.87
CA THR A 62 -6.28 -4.52 5.21
C THR A 62 -7.73 -4.91 5.46
N GLY A 63 -8.37 -5.69 4.59
CA GLY A 63 -9.73 -6.17 4.82
C GLY A 63 -9.86 -7.01 6.09
N TRP A 64 -8.96 -8.00 6.24
CA TRP A 64 -8.97 -8.93 7.37
C TRP A 64 -8.78 -8.25 8.73
N ARG A 65 -7.83 -7.31 8.85
CA ARG A 65 -7.55 -6.59 10.12
C ARG A 65 -8.69 -5.65 10.53
N ASN A 66 -9.49 -5.18 9.57
CA ASN A 66 -10.69 -4.36 9.81
C ASN A 66 -11.97 -5.21 9.87
N GLY A 67 -11.85 -6.54 9.95
CA GLY A 67 -12.96 -7.47 10.10
C GLY A 67 -13.89 -7.57 8.89
N TRP A 68 -13.44 -7.15 7.70
CA TRP A 68 -14.27 -7.06 6.49
C TRP A 68 -15.58 -6.25 6.69
N SER A 69 -15.55 -5.30 7.64
CA SER A 69 -16.58 -4.26 7.74
C SER A 69 -16.70 -3.48 6.43
N VAL A 70 -17.82 -2.77 6.20
CA VAL A 70 -18.00 -1.95 4.98
C VAL A 70 -16.81 -1.01 4.75
N SER A 71 -16.37 -0.30 5.79
CA SER A 71 -15.18 0.56 5.72
C SER A 71 -13.88 -0.24 5.49
N GLY A 72 -13.74 -1.42 6.10
CA GLY A 72 -12.60 -2.30 5.90
C GLY A 72 -12.48 -2.81 4.47
N SER A 73 -13.60 -3.17 3.85
CA SER A 73 -13.67 -3.60 2.45
C SER A 73 -13.37 -2.46 1.48
N LEU A 74 -13.88 -1.26 1.74
CA LEU A 74 -13.49 -0.07 0.96
C LEU A 74 -11.99 0.21 1.08
N LEU A 75 -11.43 0.17 2.29
CA LEU A 75 -9.99 0.33 2.50
C LEU A 75 -9.16 -0.77 1.82
N ALA A 76 -9.65 -2.00 1.72
CA ALA A 76 -8.98 -3.07 0.98
C ALA A 76 -8.90 -2.77 -0.53
N ILE A 77 -9.96 -2.22 -1.12
CA ILE A 77 -9.96 -1.76 -2.51
C ILE A 77 -8.94 -0.63 -2.70
N VAL A 78 -8.95 0.36 -1.80
CA VAL A 78 -7.96 1.45 -1.83
C VAL A 78 -6.53 0.91 -1.64
N ALA A 79 -6.33 -0.10 -0.81
CA ALA A 79 -5.02 -0.73 -0.62
C ALA A 79 -4.49 -1.38 -1.90
N PHE A 80 -5.35 -2.08 -2.63
CA PHE A 80 -4.98 -2.72 -3.90
C PHE A 80 -4.51 -1.69 -4.93
N PHE A 81 -5.27 -0.60 -5.14
CA PHE A 81 -4.94 0.41 -6.16
C PHE A 81 -3.95 1.47 -5.70
N GLY A 82 -3.95 1.82 -4.41
CA GLY A 82 -3.12 2.86 -3.82
C GLY A 82 -1.72 2.38 -3.42
N GLY A 83 -1.51 1.06 -3.37
CA GLY A 83 -0.23 0.41 -3.11
C GLY A 83 0.54 0.97 -1.92
N ALA A 84 1.86 1.13 -2.09
CA ALA A 84 2.73 1.60 -1.03
C ALA A 84 2.37 3.00 -0.53
N ALA A 85 1.86 3.89 -1.41
CA ALA A 85 1.44 5.23 -1.02
C ALA A 85 0.28 5.19 -0.02
N PHE A 86 -0.74 4.35 -0.29
CA PHE A 86 -1.82 4.10 0.66
C PHE A 86 -1.28 3.45 1.94
N LEU A 87 -0.51 2.37 1.81
CA LEU A 87 -0.10 1.56 2.96
C LEU A 87 0.75 2.37 3.96
N MET A 88 1.62 3.26 3.47
CA MET A 88 2.44 4.11 4.35
C MET A 88 1.59 5.11 5.16
N VAL A 89 0.65 5.79 4.51
CA VAL A 89 -0.28 6.70 5.20
C VAL A 89 -1.17 5.92 6.16
N TYR A 90 -1.65 4.76 5.73
CA TYR A 90 -2.52 3.93 6.54
C TYR A 90 -1.83 3.48 7.82
N LEU A 91 -0.60 2.99 7.72
CA LEU A 91 0.22 2.63 8.88
C LEU A 91 0.50 3.84 9.79
N LEU A 92 0.77 5.03 9.23
CA LEU A 92 0.94 6.25 10.04
C LEU A 92 -0.32 6.58 10.85
N VAL A 93 -1.50 6.50 10.23
CA VAL A 93 -2.79 6.72 10.89
C VAL A 93 -3.01 5.70 12.00
N LEU A 94 -2.73 4.41 11.74
CA LEU A 94 -2.88 3.35 12.74
C LEU A 94 -1.88 3.53 13.90
N LEU A 95 -0.63 3.84 13.62
CA LEU A 95 0.39 4.11 14.63
C LEU A 95 0.01 5.28 15.53
N HIS A 96 -0.70 6.27 15.00
CA HIS A 96 -1.24 7.38 15.78
C HIS A 96 -2.44 6.95 16.63
N ARG A 97 -3.44 6.30 16.02
CA ARG A 97 -4.68 5.86 16.71
C ARG A 97 -4.42 4.85 17.82
N GLU A 98 -3.56 3.88 17.57
CA GLU A 98 -3.24 2.81 18.52
C GLU A 98 -2.10 3.19 19.48
N GLN A 99 -1.70 4.47 19.52
CA GLN A 99 -0.64 4.99 20.40
C GLN A 99 0.69 4.21 20.29
N GLY A 100 0.94 3.61 19.13
CA GLY A 100 2.13 2.80 18.89
C GLY A 100 2.05 1.34 19.36
N ASP A 101 0.89 0.84 19.79
CA ASP A 101 0.71 -0.59 20.04
C ASP A 101 0.74 -1.37 18.71
N MET A 102 1.88 -1.98 18.39
CA MET A 102 2.07 -2.72 17.15
C MET A 102 1.17 -3.95 17.04
N ARG A 103 0.76 -4.55 18.16
CA ARG A 103 -0.19 -5.66 18.16
C ARG A 103 -1.52 -5.20 17.59
N ARG A 104 -2.04 -4.06 18.06
CA ARG A 104 -3.28 -3.46 17.54
C ARG A 104 -3.14 -2.92 16.13
N VAL A 105 -1.98 -2.35 15.77
CA VAL A 105 -1.70 -1.91 14.39
C VAL A 105 -1.82 -3.09 13.42
N LEU A 106 -1.15 -4.21 13.71
CA LEU A 106 -1.09 -5.36 12.81
C LEU A 106 -2.38 -6.20 12.79
N LEU A 107 -2.97 -6.44 13.96
CA LEU A 107 -4.11 -7.34 14.12
C LEU A 107 -5.46 -6.61 14.03
N GLY A 108 -5.51 -5.30 14.28
CA GLY A 108 -6.74 -4.50 14.26
C GLY A 108 -7.81 -5.07 15.18
N VAL A 109 -9.01 -5.33 14.65
CA VAL A 109 -10.14 -5.91 15.42
C VAL A 109 -9.86 -7.34 15.89
N ARG A 110 -8.77 -7.98 15.42
CA ARG A 110 -8.32 -9.31 15.85
C ARG A 110 -7.42 -9.27 17.08
N ALA A 111 -7.03 -8.09 17.55
CA ALA A 111 -6.09 -7.90 18.66
C ALA A 111 -6.73 -8.10 20.05
N SER A 112 -7.68 -9.03 20.23
CA SER A 112 -8.52 -9.16 21.45
C SER A 112 -7.78 -8.89 22.77
N ALA A 113 -8.46 -8.26 23.73
CA ALA A 113 -7.88 -7.84 25.02
C ALA A 113 -6.98 -8.90 25.67
#